data_AF-A0A1Y1N9U8-F1
#
_entry.id   AF-A0A1Y1N9U8-F1
#
_cell.length_a   1.000
_cell.length_b   1.000
_cell.length_c   1.000
_cell.angle_alpha   90.00
_cell.angle_beta   90.00
_cell.angle_gamma   90.00
#
_symmetry.space_group_name_H-M   'P 1'
#
loop_
_entity.id
_entity.type
_entity.pdbx_description
1 polymer ?
#
loop_
_entity_poly.entity_id
_entity_poly.type
_entity_poly.pdbx_seq_one_letter_code
_entity_poly.pdbx_strand_id
1 'polypeptide(L)'
;GIFGVATVDIPNPKSPMKYAHAELGIAIVVDFSYGVMTVEAQLSPNSYILDPNCHLTGGFALCYWFDAPHADQSKIGDFVFTLGGYHPAFQIPEGYPNPPRLGISWSLGG
;
A
#
# COMPACT_ATOMS: atom_id res chain seq x y z
N GLY A 1 -12.08 -11.21 3.68
CA GLY A 1 -11.18 -10.44 2.81
C GLY A 1 -10.53 -11.35 1.80
N ILE A 2 -10.05 -10.78 0.69
CA ILE A 2 -9.18 -11.44 -0.29
C ILE A 2 -7.75 -11.03 0.03
N PHE A 3 -6.81 -11.97 0.02
CA PHE A 3 -5.40 -11.70 0.29
C PHE A 3 -4.56 -12.15 -0.89
N GLY A 4 -3.48 -11.41 -1.17
CA GLY A 4 -2.58 -11.72 -2.27
C GLY A 4 -1.19 -11.15 -2.05
N VAL A 5 -0.25 -11.62 -2.87
CA VAL A 5 1.09 -11.07 -2.94
C VAL A 5 1.37 -10.69 -4.39
N ALA A 6 1.76 -9.43 -4.60
CA ALA A 6 2.26 -8.96 -5.89
C ALA A 6 3.78 -8.88 -5.83
N THR A 7 4.45 -9.34 -6.88
CA THR A 7 5.92 -9.27 -6.99
C THR A 7 6.33 -8.64 -8.30
N VAL A 8 7.45 -7.91 -8.27
CA VAL A 8 8.10 -7.38 -9.46
C VAL A 8 9.61 -7.49 -9.34
N ASP A 9 10.23 -7.93 -10.43
CA ASP A 9 11.68 -8.00 -10.60
C ASP A 9 12.09 -7.13 -11.78
N ILE A 10 13.04 -6.21 -11.56
CA ILE A 10 13.56 -5.34 -12.60
C ILE A 10 15.00 -5.79 -12.96
N PRO A 11 15.32 -6.03 -14.24
CA PRO A 11 14.50 -5.74 -15.42
C PRO A 11 13.42 -6.76 -15.71
N ASN A 12 13.59 -8.02 -15.31
CA ASN A 12 12.59 -9.07 -15.39
C ASN A 12 12.96 -10.25 -14.46
N PRO A 13 12.03 -11.17 -14.16
CA PRO A 13 12.27 -12.29 -13.23
C PRO A 13 13.35 -13.29 -13.64
N LYS A 14 13.70 -13.36 -14.93
CA LYS A 14 14.71 -14.29 -15.46
C LYS A 14 16.12 -13.70 -15.44
N SER A 15 16.26 -12.42 -15.13
CA SER A 15 17.56 -11.75 -15.11
C SER A 15 18.41 -12.29 -13.95
N PRO A 16 19.68 -12.68 -14.18
CA PRO A 16 20.57 -13.11 -13.10
C PRO A 16 20.93 -11.96 -12.15
N MET A 17 20.90 -10.72 -12.65
CA MET A 17 21.11 -9.50 -11.87
C MET A 17 19.81 -8.70 -11.84
N LYS A 18 19.33 -8.40 -10.63
CA LYS A 18 18.10 -7.65 -10.39
C LYS A 18 18.45 -6.29 -9.79
N TYR A 19 18.06 -5.21 -10.47
CA TYR A 19 18.22 -3.84 -9.98
C TYR A 19 17.19 -3.47 -8.93
N ALA A 20 16.04 -4.13 -8.91
CA ALA A 20 15.04 -3.95 -7.87
C ALA A 20 14.22 -5.22 -7.76
N HIS A 21 13.81 -5.51 -6.53
CA HIS A 21 12.79 -6.49 -6.22
C HIS A 21 11.78 -5.80 -5.31
N ALA A 22 10.49 -5.88 -5.63
CA ALA A 22 9.46 -5.45 -4.70
C ALA A 22 8.42 -6.55 -4.55
N GLU A 23 8.10 -6.84 -3.29
CA GLU A 23 7.09 -7.79 -2.88
C GLU A 23 6.09 -7.04 -2.01
N LEU A 24 4.81 -7.12 -2.40
CA LEU A 24 3.74 -6.37 -1.79
C LEU A 24 2.67 -7.33 -1.29
N GLY A 25 2.49 -7.40 0.02
CA GLY A 25 1.35 -8.08 0.62
C GLY A 25 0.11 -7.20 0.49
N ILE A 26 -1.00 -7.76 0.00
CA ILE A 26 -2.25 -7.04 -0.29
C ILE A 26 -3.40 -7.71 0.46
N ALA A 27 -4.23 -6.91 1.12
CA ALA A 27 -5.48 -7.30 1.74
C ALA A 27 -6.64 -6.47 1.18
N ILE A 28 -7.70 -7.12 0.75
CA ILE A 28 -8.91 -6.50 0.21
C ILE A 28 -10.09 -6.89 1.08
N VAL A 29 -10.81 -5.91 1.62
CA VAL A 29 -12.02 -6.12 2.42
C VAL A 29 -13.14 -5.25 1.87
N VAL A 30 -14.31 -5.87 1.65
CA VAL A 30 -15.53 -5.15 1.29
C VAL A 30 -16.54 -5.39 2.38
N ASP A 31 -17.01 -4.31 3.01
CA ASP A 31 -18.11 -4.30 3.95
C ASP A 31 -19.34 -3.71 3.26
N PHE A 32 -20.27 -4.59 2.89
CA PHE A 32 -21.53 -4.20 2.24
C PHE A 32 -22.58 -3.68 3.21
N SER A 33 -22.37 -3.79 4.53
CA SER A 33 -23.27 -3.23 5.53
C SER A 33 -22.96 -1.75 5.75
N TYR A 34 -21.67 -1.40 5.84
CA TYR A 34 -21.20 -0.03 6.03
C TYR A 34 -20.77 0.68 4.74
N GLY A 35 -20.79 -0.02 3.60
CA GLY A 35 -20.56 0.61 2.30
C GLY A 35 -19.12 1.04 2.10
N VAL A 36 -18.15 0.18 2.46
CA VAL A 36 -16.73 0.50 2.32
C VAL A 36 -15.97 -0.66 1.69
N MET A 37 -15.17 -0.35 0.67
CA MET A 37 -14.14 -1.24 0.14
C MET A 37 -12.78 -0.68 0.50
N THR A 38 -11.95 -1.51 1.12
CA THR A 38 -10.56 -1.19 1.46
C THR A 38 -9.63 -2.16 0.76
N VAL A 39 -8.55 -1.63 0.20
CA VAL A 39 -7.40 -2.38 -0.28
C VAL A 39 -6.21 -1.80 0.45
N GLU A 40 -5.60 -2.57 1.32
CA GLU A 40 -4.40 -2.20 2.05
C GLU A 40 -3.24 -3.05 1.56
N ALA A 41 -2.08 -2.44 1.41
CA ALA A 41 -0.91 -3.17 0.98
C ALA A 41 0.36 -2.65 1.65
N GLN A 42 1.35 -3.53 1.83
CA GLN A 42 2.61 -3.17 2.47
C GLN A 42 3.79 -3.90 1.82
N LEU A 43 4.88 -3.18 1.62
CA LEU A 43 6.13 -3.76 1.14
C LEU A 43 6.67 -4.73 2.18
N SER A 44 7.04 -5.92 1.72
CA SER A 44 7.72 -6.90 2.57
C SER A 44 9.19 -6.50 2.77
N PRO A 45 9.84 -6.96 3.85
CA PRO A 45 11.27 -6.72 4.09
C PRO A 45 12.19 -7.24 2.99
N ASN A 46 11.71 -8.13 2.12
CA ASN A 46 12.50 -8.64 0.99
C ASN A 46 12.62 -7.61 -0.14
N SER A 47 11.83 -6.54 -0.12
CA SER A 47 11.84 -5.51 -1.16
C SER A 47 13.09 -4.65 -1.07
N TYR A 48 13.77 -4.43 -2.19
CA TYR A 48 14.99 -3.64 -2.28
C TYR A 48 15.13 -2.91 -3.63
N ILE A 49 15.98 -1.88 -3.65
CA ILE A 49 16.37 -1.16 -4.86
C ILE A 49 17.90 -0.99 -4.92
N LEU A 50 18.49 -1.16 -6.09
CA LEU A 50 19.93 -1.15 -6.40
C LEU A 50 20.75 -2.28 -5.77
N ASP A 51 20.54 -2.57 -4.48
CA ASP A 51 21.28 -3.57 -3.71
C ASP A 51 20.35 -4.27 -2.70
N PRO A 52 20.49 -5.58 -2.43
CA PRO A 52 19.67 -6.28 -1.44
C PRO A 52 19.71 -5.69 -0.02
N ASN A 53 20.75 -4.93 0.35
CA ASN A 53 20.86 -4.24 1.63
C ASN A 53 20.19 -2.84 1.64
N CYS A 54 19.64 -2.42 0.50
CA CYS A 54 18.94 -1.15 0.31
C CYS A 54 17.43 -1.41 0.24
N HIS A 55 16.84 -1.62 1.42
CA HIS A 55 15.46 -2.06 1.57
C HIS A 55 14.45 -0.96 1.28
N LEU A 56 13.40 -1.32 0.55
CA LEU A 56 12.23 -0.48 0.32
C LEU A 56 11.22 -0.68 1.44
N THR A 57 10.69 0.42 1.98
CA THR A 57 9.66 0.39 3.02
C THR A 57 8.45 1.21 2.59
N GLY A 58 7.29 0.88 3.16
CA GLY A 58 6.08 1.69 3.05
C GLY A 58 4.84 0.87 2.76
N GLY A 59 3.70 1.54 2.87
CA GLY A 59 2.40 0.95 2.59
C GLY A 59 1.60 1.76 1.60
N PHE A 60 0.48 1.18 1.20
CA PHE A 60 -0.42 1.69 0.19
C PHE A 60 -1.85 1.41 0.64
N ALA A 61 -2.75 2.30 0.29
CA ALA A 61 -4.17 2.08 0.54
C ALA A 61 -5.00 2.63 -0.62
N LEU A 62 -6.01 1.87 -1.02
CA LEU A 62 -7.14 2.32 -1.82
C LEU A 62 -8.40 2.11 -0.96
N CYS A 63 -9.18 3.16 -0.74
CA CYS A 63 -10.49 3.05 -0.10
C CYS A 63 -11.55 3.67 -0.98
N TYR A 64 -12.74 3.07 -0.99
CA TYR A 64 -13.91 3.55 -1.70
C TYR A 64 -15.14 3.38 -0.82
N TRP A 65 -15.92 4.45 -0.68
CA TRP A 65 -17.15 4.46 0.09
C TRP A 65 -18.35 4.53 -0.86
N PHE A 66 -19.33 3.67 -0.63
CA PHE A 66 -20.51 3.51 -1.48
C PHE A 66 -21.77 3.37 -0.62
N ASP A 67 -22.93 3.50 -1.25
CA ASP A 67 -24.21 3.43 -0.54
C ASP A 67 -24.50 2.01 -0.01
N ALA A 68 -24.95 1.94 1.24
CA ALA A 68 -25.21 0.70 1.97
C ALA A 68 -26.11 0.97 3.20
N PRO A 69 -26.72 -0.07 3.81
CA PRO A 69 -27.70 0.11 4.88
C PRO A 69 -27.25 0.94 6.09
N HIS A 70 -25.95 0.92 6.40
CA HIS A 70 -25.33 1.65 7.51
C HIS A 70 -24.21 2.57 7.03
N ALA A 71 -24.21 2.94 5.74
CA ALA A 71 -23.21 3.83 5.18
C ALA A 71 -23.28 5.22 5.81
N ASP A 72 -22.09 5.80 6.06
CA ASP A 72 -21.95 7.21 6.35
C ASP A 72 -22.27 8.02 5.09
N GLN A 73 -23.46 8.63 5.09
CA GLN A 73 -23.98 9.38 3.96
C GLN A 73 -23.08 10.55 3.54
N SER A 74 -22.22 11.05 4.44
CA SER A 74 -21.29 12.14 4.12
C SER A 74 -20.10 11.69 3.26
N LYS A 75 -19.82 10.38 3.18
CA LYS A 75 -18.68 9.80 2.46
C LYS A 75 -19.07 9.04 1.21
N ILE A 76 -20.37 8.86 0.93
CA ILE A 76 -20.79 8.08 -0.24
C ILE A 76 -20.26 8.73 -1.52
N GLY A 77 -19.52 7.96 -2.32
CA GLY A 77 -18.87 8.41 -3.54
C GLY A 77 -17.42 8.87 -3.33
N ASP A 78 -16.96 9.00 -2.08
CA ASP A 78 -15.56 9.27 -1.80
C ASP A 78 -14.67 8.09 -2.21
N PHE A 79 -13.48 8.42 -2.67
CA PHE A 79 -12.41 7.46 -2.85
C PHE A 79 -11.07 8.09 -2.51
N VAL A 80 -10.12 7.26 -2.09
CA VAL A 80 -8.75 7.70 -1.86
C VAL A 80 -7.79 6.61 -2.27
N PHE A 81 -6.74 7.01 -2.98
CA PHE A 81 -5.59 6.18 -3.28
C PHE A 81 -4.33 6.88 -2.77
N THR A 82 -3.57 6.21 -1.91
CA THR A 82 -2.37 6.78 -1.30
C THR A 82 -1.23 5.77 -1.30
N LEU A 83 -0.03 6.25 -1.59
CA LEU A 83 1.23 5.54 -1.48
C LEU A 83 2.08 6.26 -0.43
N GLY A 84 2.42 5.59 0.67
CA GLY A 84 3.20 6.20 1.74
C GLY A 84 2.42 7.21 2.59
N GLY A 85 1.10 7.24 2.51
CA GLY A 85 0.25 8.17 3.26
C GLY A 85 0.18 9.57 2.63
N TYR A 86 -0.06 10.58 3.47
CA TYR A 86 -0.38 11.94 3.04
C TYR A 86 0.74 12.92 3.36
N HIS A 87 0.86 14.04 2.66
CA HIS A 87 1.84 15.06 3.05
C HIS A 87 1.67 15.47 4.54
N PRO A 88 2.73 15.74 5.34
CA PRO A 88 2.60 16.05 6.77
C PRO A 88 1.70 17.23 7.12
N ALA A 89 1.57 18.21 6.21
CA ALA A 89 0.67 19.36 6.39
C ALA A 89 -0.78 19.10 5.94
N PHE A 90 -1.05 17.95 5.32
CA PHE A 90 -2.40 17.59 4.89
C PHE A 90 -3.21 17.10 6.10
N GLN A 91 -4.39 17.70 6.31
CA GLN A 91 -5.32 17.25 7.33
C GLN A 91 -6.08 16.04 6.78
N ILE A 92 -5.74 14.85 7.26
CA ILE A 92 -6.37 13.60 6.81
C ILE A 92 -7.83 13.60 7.30
N PRO A 93 -8.82 13.47 6.40
CA PRO A 93 -10.21 13.37 6.81
C PRO A 93 -10.43 12.15 7.71
N GLU A 94 -11.38 12.24 8.63
CA GLU A 94 -11.67 11.15 9.56
C GLU A 94 -12.05 9.86 8.81
N GLY A 95 -11.52 8.72 9.26
CA GLY A 95 -11.78 7.40 8.66
C GLY A 95 -11.06 7.12 7.34
N TYR A 96 -10.27 8.06 6.82
CA TYR A 96 -9.37 7.77 5.70
C TYR A 96 -8.18 6.94 6.21
N PRO A 97 -7.60 6.03 5.38
CA PRO A 97 -6.48 5.20 5.79
C PRO A 97 -5.25 6.07 6.07
N ASN A 98 -4.24 5.54 6.77
CA ASN A 98 -2.96 6.23 6.95
C ASN A 98 -1.79 5.22 6.91
N PRO A 99 -1.43 4.72 5.71
CA PRO A 99 -0.43 3.66 5.59
C PRO A 99 0.99 4.16 5.93
N PRO A 100 1.91 3.25 6.28
CA PRO A 100 3.32 3.59 6.56
C PRO A 100 3.99 4.36 5.42
N ARG A 101 4.86 5.31 5.78
CA ARG A 101 5.60 6.16 4.83
C ARG A 101 6.46 5.34 3.87
N LEU A 102 6.48 5.77 2.60
CA LEU A 102 7.49 5.29 1.65
C LEU A 102 8.88 5.70 2.13
N GLY A 103 9.84 4.79 1.99
CA GLY A 103 11.22 5.03 2.43
C GLY A 103 12.20 4.05 1.81
N ILE A 104 13.47 4.41 1.95
CA ILE A 104 14.63 3.58 1.61
C ILE A 104 15.51 3.51 2.85
N SER A 105 15.90 2.30 3.23
CA SER A 105 16.85 2.05 4.32
C SER A 105 18.03 1.28 3.77
N TRP A 106 19.20 1.91 3.71
CA TRP A 106 20.41 1.29 3.20
C TRP A 106 21.47 1.12 4.28
N SER A 107 21.79 -0.14 4.57
CA SER A 107 22.94 -0.52 5.39
C SER A 107 24.20 -0.65 4.53
N LEU A 108 25.08 0.36 4.59
CA LEU A 108 26.36 0.38 3.86
C LEU A 108 27.55 -0.20 4.67
N GLY A 109 27.28 -0.76 5.86
CA GLY A 109 28.29 -1.34 6.74
C GLY A 109 28.35 -2.85 6.64
N GLY A 110 29.54 -3.39 6.36
CA GLY A 110 29.88 -4.81 6.55
C GLY A 110 30.21 -5.15 8.00
#